data_AF-A0A357CXX9-F1
#
_entry.id   AF-A0A357CXX9-F1
#
_cell.length_a   1.000
_cell.length_b   1.000
_cell.length_c   1.000
_cell.angle_alpha   90.00
_cell.angle_beta   90.00
_cell.angle_gamma   90.00
#
_symmetry.space_group_name_H-M   'P 1'
#
loop_
_entity.id
_entity.type
_entity.pdbx_description
1 polymer ?
#
loop_
_entity_poly.entity_id
_entity_poly.type
_entity_poly.pdbx_seq_one_letter_code
_entity_poly.pdbx_strand_id
1 'polypeptide(L)'
;LRAGILGAEPWTENMRKEIENLLEIKAYDIYGLSEIAGPGVSFDCETQNGMHINEDYFYPEVIDPETLEPLPYGEYGELVFTCIGKEALPLIRYRTRDICALISEKCGCGRTTIRMTKPRGRSDDMLIIRGVNVFPSQVEHVLLELGMTPNYFIVVDRKNNLDSMEVQVEINSSMFSDTVAGLESTKKRIEAALQSTLNVHASVKLLEPGSLPRSEGKAKRVNDLRKLQ
;
A
#
# COMPACT_ATOMS: atom_id res chain seq x y z
N LEU A 1 15.26 4.83 -24.30
CA LEU A 1 15.13 5.35 -22.91
C LEU A 1 16.49 5.19 -22.23
N ARG A 2 16.77 5.85 -21.08
CA ARG A 2 18.07 5.70 -20.38
C ARG A 2 17.91 5.34 -18.90
N ALA A 3 16.91 5.89 -18.25
CA ALA A 3 16.56 5.58 -16.88
C ALA A 3 15.04 5.61 -16.68
N GLY A 4 14.57 4.89 -15.66
CA GLY A 4 13.21 4.90 -15.16
C GLY A 4 13.22 5.21 -13.67
N ILE A 5 12.31 6.09 -13.23
CA ILE A 5 12.10 6.42 -11.82
C ILE A 5 10.76 5.78 -11.45
N LEU A 6 10.80 4.78 -10.59
CA LEU A 6 9.68 3.87 -10.31
C LEU A 6 9.37 3.89 -8.82
N GLY A 7 8.09 3.99 -8.49
CA GLY A 7 7.62 4.10 -7.10
C GLY A 7 6.12 3.89 -7.03
N ALA A 8 5.48 4.45 -6.01
CA ALA A 8 4.05 4.34 -5.68
C ALA A 8 3.55 2.94 -5.31
N GLU A 9 4.19 1.86 -5.79
CA GLU A 9 3.85 0.48 -5.45
C GLU A 9 5.06 -0.30 -4.94
N PRO A 10 4.85 -1.32 -4.09
CA PRO A 10 5.90 -2.29 -3.80
C PRO A 10 6.29 -3.10 -5.04
N TRP A 11 7.57 -3.06 -5.38
CA TRP A 11 8.18 -3.89 -6.43
C TRP A 11 9.51 -4.45 -5.92
N THR A 12 9.89 -5.63 -6.39
CA THR A 12 11.05 -6.35 -5.86
C THR A 12 12.30 -6.13 -6.71
N GLU A 13 13.47 -6.49 -6.17
CA GLU A 13 14.73 -6.39 -6.92
C GLU A 13 14.75 -7.29 -8.16
N ASN A 14 14.00 -8.39 -8.16
CA ASN A 14 13.83 -9.20 -9.36
C ASN A 14 13.04 -8.45 -10.43
N MET A 15 11.92 -7.80 -10.06
CA MET A 15 11.18 -6.94 -10.98
C MET A 15 12.05 -5.81 -11.53
N ARG A 16 12.96 -5.25 -10.70
CA ARG A 16 13.93 -4.26 -11.18
C ARG A 16 14.81 -4.80 -12.28
N LYS A 17 15.45 -5.95 -12.06
CA LYS A 17 16.30 -6.59 -13.06
C LYS A 17 15.54 -6.88 -14.35
N GLU A 18 14.29 -7.36 -14.24
CA GLU A 18 13.45 -7.60 -15.41
C GLU A 18 13.20 -6.31 -16.22
N ILE A 19 12.83 -5.21 -15.56
CA ILE A 19 12.59 -3.92 -16.23
C ILE A 19 13.87 -3.38 -16.85
N GLU A 20 15.00 -3.42 -16.12
CA GLU A 20 16.30 -2.97 -16.62
C GLU A 20 16.72 -3.76 -17.88
N ASN A 21 16.53 -5.08 -17.87
CA ASN A 21 16.88 -5.96 -18.98
C ASN A 21 15.96 -5.76 -20.20
N LEU A 22 14.65 -5.63 -19.99
CA LEU A 22 13.68 -5.52 -21.09
C LEU A 22 13.76 -4.17 -21.82
N LEU A 23 14.04 -3.09 -21.08
CA LEU A 23 14.05 -1.74 -21.63
C LEU A 23 15.45 -1.17 -21.86
N GLU A 24 16.50 -1.91 -21.46
CA GLU A 24 17.90 -1.49 -21.48
C GLU A 24 18.11 -0.14 -20.78
N ILE A 25 17.54 0.01 -19.58
CA ILE A 25 17.61 1.22 -18.76
C ILE A 25 18.14 0.93 -17.36
N LYS A 26 18.45 2.00 -16.61
CA LYS A 26 18.57 1.94 -15.14
C LYS A 26 17.27 2.30 -14.45
N ALA A 27 16.81 1.45 -13.52
CA ALA A 27 15.58 1.66 -12.78
C ALA A 27 15.90 2.07 -11.35
N TYR A 28 15.36 3.21 -10.91
CA TYR A 28 15.61 3.81 -9.60
C TYR A 28 14.32 3.85 -8.78
N ASP A 29 14.40 3.48 -7.50
CA ASP A 29 13.31 3.66 -6.57
C ASP A 29 13.11 5.15 -6.23
N ILE A 30 11.85 5.55 -6.14
CA ILE A 30 11.43 6.81 -5.53
C ILE A 30 10.34 6.54 -4.50
N TYR A 31 10.48 7.18 -3.34
CA TYR A 31 9.55 7.12 -2.23
C TYR A 31 8.93 8.49 -1.97
N GLY A 32 7.66 8.47 -1.58
CA GLY A 32 6.86 9.67 -1.41
C GLY A 32 5.48 9.37 -0.85
N LEU A 33 4.94 10.34 -0.10
CA LEU A 33 3.61 10.31 0.50
C LEU A 33 2.92 11.65 0.27
N SER A 34 1.64 11.64 -0.10
CA SER A 34 0.87 12.84 -0.38
C SER A 34 0.80 13.80 0.81
N GLU A 35 0.73 13.26 2.02
CA GLU A 35 0.67 14.01 3.28
C GLU A 35 1.93 14.85 3.51
N ILE A 36 3.08 14.35 3.04
CA ILE A 36 4.39 14.97 3.21
C ILE A 36 4.66 15.93 2.05
N ALA A 37 4.91 15.40 0.85
CA ALA A 37 5.29 16.20 -0.33
C ALA A 37 4.90 15.56 -1.67
N GLY A 38 4.36 14.34 -1.68
CA GLY A 38 4.29 13.49 -2.86
C GLY A 38 5.67 12.88 -3.17
N PRO A 39 6.12 12.83 -4.43
CA PRO A 39 7.42 12.25 -4.79
C PRO A 39 8.60 13.10 -4.28
N GLY A 40 9.76 12.45 -4.10
CA GLY A 40 11.01 13.14 -3.77
C GLY A 40 11.30 13.26 -2.27
N VAL A 41 10.60 12.50 -1.42
CA VAL A 41 10.95 12.38 0.00
C VAL A 41 12.25 11.59 0.16
N SER A 42 12.36 10.47 -0.58
CA SER A 42 13.55 9.64 -0.63
C SER A 42 13.69 8.96 -1.99
N PHE A 43 14.91 8.71 -2.46
CA PHE A 43 15.15 8.07 -3.76
C PHE A 43 16.52 7.40 -3.87
N ASP A 44 16.64 6.43 -4.76
CA ASP A 44 17.91 5.76 -5.05
C ASP A 44 18.96 6.73 -5.61
N CYS A 45 20.22 6.44 -5.29
CA CYS A 45 21.36 6.93 -6.05
C CYS A 45 21.88 5.86 -7.02
N GLU A 46 22.97 6.16 -7.72
CA GLU A 46 23.63 5.26 -8.67
C GLU A 46 24.10 3.92 -8.06
N THR A 47 24.25 3.85 -6.75
CA THR A 47 24.64 2.61 -6.06
C THR A 47 23.49 1.62 -5.87
N GLN A 48 22.23 2.07 -6.05
CA GLN A 48 21.02 1.26 -5.85
C GLN A 48 21.03 0.48 -4.51
N ASN A 49 21.64 1.07 -3.47
CA ASN A 49 21.78 0.48 -2.14
C ASN A 49 21.15 1.39 -1.09
N GLY A 50 19.81 1.32 -0.98
CA GLY A 50 19.03 2.19 -0.12
C GLY A 50 18.79 3.59 -0.71
N MET A 51 17.66 4.16 -0.34
CA MET A 51 17.18 5.43 -0.88
C MET A 51 17.60 6.57 0.04
N HIS A 52 18.28 7.58 -0.49
CA HIS A 52 18.68 8.77 0.25
C HIS A 52 17.46 9.61 0.60
N ILE A 53 17.34 9.97 1.88
CA ILE A 53 16.32 10.89 2.37
C ILE A 53 16.84 12.33 2.21
N ASN A 54 15.97 13.24 1.77
CA ASN A 54 16.26 14.67 1.73
C ASN A 54 16.15 15.28 3.14
N GLU A 55 17.18 15.06 3.97
CA GLU A 55 17.22 15.47 5.38
C GLU A 55 17.14 16.98 5.61
N ASP A 56 17.37 17.78 4.57
CA ASP A 56 17.18 19.23 4.55
C ASP A 56 15.69 19.65 4.56
N TYR A 57 14.78 18.74 4.20
CA TYR A 57 13.32 18.95 4.23
C TYR A 57 12.57 18.00 5.16
N PHE A 58 13.11 16.81 5.44
CA PHE A 58 12.45 15.75 6.20
C PHE A 58 13.39 15.14 7.22
N TYR A 59 13.05 15.26 8.50
CA TYR A 59 13.78 14.57 9.57
C TYR A 59 13.17 13.17 9.78
N PRO A 60 13.91 12.08 9.51
CA PRO A 60 13.41 10.71 9.62
C PRO A 60 13.68 10.10 11.00
N GLU A 61 12.75 9.27 11.45
CA GLU A 61 12.91 8.38 12.60
C GLU A 61 12.35 7.00 12.25
N VAL A 62 12.89 5.94 12.85
CA VAL A 62 12.25 4.62 12.86
C VAL A 62 11.96 4.27 14.31
N ILE A 63 10.69 3.94 14.59
CA ILE A 63 10.21 3.65 15.95
C ILE A 63 9.62 2.24 16.02
N ASP A 64 9.59 1.68 17.22
CA ASP A 64 8.77 0.52 17.51
C ASP A 64 7.27 0.92 17.44
N PRO A 65 6.43 0.22 16.66
CA PRO A 65 5.05 0.63 16.45
C PRO A 65 4.15 0.49 17.70
N GLU A 66 4.55 -0.33 18.68
CA GLU A 66 3.84 -0.58 19.93
C GLU A 66 4.30 0.36 21.05
N THR A 67 5.61 0.43 21.29
CA THR A 67 6.19 1.22 22.38
C THR A 67 6.41 2.69 22.01
N LEU A 68 6.49 2.99 20.71
CA LEU A 68 6.77 4.31 20.12
C LEU A 68 8.17 4.86 20.40
N GLU A 69 9.05 4.03 20.95
CA GLU A 69 10.45 4.37 21.21
C GLU A 69 11.30 4.27 19.94
N PRO A 70 12.32 5.14 19.75
CA PRO A 70 13.23 5.05 18.62
C PRO A 70 14.02 3.73 18.59
N LEU A 71 14.16 3.16 17.39
CA LEU A 71 14.98 1.98 17.16
C LEU A 71 16.38 2.33 16.65
N PRO A 72 17.40 1.50 16.92
CA PRO A 72 18.73 1.68 16.35
C PRO A 72 18.74 1.61 14.81
N TYR A 73 19.76 2.22 14.20
CA TYR A 73 20.00 2.07 12.77
C TYR A 73 20.17 0.59 12.36
N GLY A 74 19.58 0.21 11.24
CA GLY A 74 19.54 -1.15 10.72
C GLY A 74 18.36 -1.99 11.22
N GLU A 75 17.66 -1.57 12.29
CA GLU A 75 16.47 -2.27 12.76
C GLU A 75 15.21 -1.82 12.02
N TYR A 76 14.29 -2.77 11.80
CA TYR A 76 13.04 -2.52 11.10
C TYR A 76 11.96 -2.08 12.07
N GLY A 77 11.33 -0.95 11.79
CA GLY A 77 10.19 -0.42 12.53
C GLY A 77 9.37 0.53 11.68
N GLU A 78 8.47 1.26 12.33
CA GLU A 78 7.59 2.23 11.68
C GLU A 78 8.35 3.53 11.36
N LEU A 79 8.32 3.95 10.09
CA LEU A 79 8.93 5.18 9.63
C LEU A 79 8.09 6.39 10.06
N VAL A 80 8.78 7.39 10.59
CA VAL A 80 8.19 8.64 11.07
C VAL A 80 8.94 9.81 10.43
N PHE A 81 8.22 10.84 10.01
CA PHE A 81 8.82 12.06 9.47
C PHE A 81 8.37 13.31 10.21
N THR A 82 9.32 14.22 10.40
CA THR A 82 9.03 15.63 10.71
C THR A 82 9.40 16.49 9.51
N CYS A 83 8.45 17.25 8.98
CA CYS A 83 8.63 18.15 7.84
C CYS A 83 9.21 19.48 8.34
N ILE A 84 10.48 19.76 8.02
CA ILE A 84 11.18 20.97 8.50
C ILE A 84 11.11 22.14 7.52
N GLY A 85 10.89 21.88 6.22
CA GLY A 85 10.83 22.91 5.18
C GLY A 85 9.43 23.32 4.73
N LYS A 86 8.36 22.79 5.36
CA LYS A 86 6.96 22.99 4.90
C LYS A 86 6.23 24.01 5.77
N GLU A 87 5.81 25.13 5.18
CA GLU A 87 5.20 26.25 5.94
C GLU A 87 3.68 26.13 6.08
N ALA A 88 2.97 25.70 5.04
CA ALA A 88 1.50 25.70 5.04
C ALA A 88 0.88 24.60 5.89
N LEU A 89 1.53 23.43 5.97
CA LEU A 89 1.07 22.28 6.73
C LEU A 89 2.29 21.46 7.21
N PRO A 90 3.06 21.96 8.20
CA PRO A 90 4.16 21.21 8.79
C PRO A 90 3.60 20.03 9.57
N LEU A 91 4.07 18.82 9.23
CA LEU A 91 3.77 17.62 9.97
C LEU A 91 4.92 17.30 10.92
N ILE A 92 4.62 17.11 12.21
CA ILE A 92 5.61 16.81 13.25
C ILE A 92 5.39 15.38 13.72
N ARG A 93 6.45 14.56 13.69
CA ARG A 93 6.41 13.12 14.03
C ARG A 93 5.23 12.39 13.37
N TYR A 94 5.01 12.62 12.08
CA TYR A 94 3.97 11.95 11.34
C TYR A 94 4.30 10.48 11.13
N ARG A 95 3.42 9.62 11.65
CA ARG A 95 3.47 8.17 11.57
C ARG A 95 3.02 7.68 10.20
N THR A 96 3.98 7.33 9.34
CA THR A 96 3.70 6.90 7.96
C THR A 96 3.04 5.53 7.87
N ARG A 97 3.16 4.73 8.94
CA ARG A 97 2.80 3.30 8.99
C ARG A 97 3.65 2.41 8.10
N ASP A 98 4.62 2.93 7.35
CA ASP A 98 5.49 2.12 6.51
C ASP A 98 6.62 1.49 7.35
N ILE A 99 6.89 0.21 7.11
CA ILE A 99 7.94 -0.54 7.83
C ILE A 99 9.25 -0.50 7.04
N CYS A 100 10.26 0.16 7.57
CA CYS A 100 11.59 0.23 6.98
C CYS A 100 12.70 0.26 8.05
N ALA A 101 13.96 0.26 7.60
CA ALA A 101 15.12 0.50 8.45
C ALA A 101 15.91 1.70 7.91
N LEU A 102 16.53 2.46 8.82
CA LEU A 102 17.44 3.55 8.49
C LEU A 102 18.89 3.06 8.47
N ILE A 103 19.65 3.53 7.49
CA ILE A 103 21.05 3.15 7.22
C ILE A 103 21.91 4.41 7.34
N SER A 104 22.71 4.47 8.40
CA SER A 104 23.62 5.58 8.69
C SER A 104 25.02 5.44 8.08
N GLU A 105 25.34 4.26 7.53
CA GLU A 105 26.61 4.02 6.86
C GLU A 105 26.79 4.96 5.66
N LYS A 106 28.01 5.45 5.45
CA LYS A 106 28.35 6.30 4.30
C LYS A 106 28.06 5.57 3.00
N CYS A 107 27.37 6.25 2.10
CA CYS A 107 27.09 5.71 0.77
C CYS A 107 28.32 5.83 -0.14
N GLY A 108 28.52 4.84 -1.02
CA GLY A 108 29.58 4.87 -2.03
C GLY A 108 29.45 6.00 -3.06
N CYS A 109 28.28 6.65 -3.16
CA CYS A 109 28.07 7.83 -4.03
C CYS A 109 28.65 9.13 -3.45
N GLY A 110 29.13 9.12 -2.21
CA GLY A 110 29.69 10.30 -1.55
C GLY A 110 28.67 11.23 -0.88
N ARG A 111 27.37 11.03 -1.07
CA ARG A 111 26.34 11.74 -0.29
C ARG A 111 26.41 11.33 1.18
N THR A 112 26.16 12.30 2.05
CA THR A 112 26.19 12.12 3.51
C THR A 112 24.81 11.92 4.13
N THR A 113 23.75 12.06 3.34
CA THR A 113 22.40 11.92 3.87
C THR A 113 22.09 10.47 4.24
N ILE A 114 21.29 10.30 5.29
CA ILE A 114 20.84 9.00 5.73
C ILE A 114 20.04 8.31 4.61
N ARG A 115 20.17 6.98 4.55
CA ARG A 115 19.41 6.16 3.61
C ARG A 115 18.31 5.41 4.35
N MET A 116 17.20 5.12 3.69
CA MET A 116 16.21 4.14 4.14
C MET A 116 16.23 2.93 3.22
N THR A 117 15.91 1.77 3.79
CA THR A 117 15.55 0.61 2.98
C THR A 117 14.21 0.86 2.28
N LYS A 118 13.94 0.10 1.23
CA LYS A 118 12.58 0.02 0.68
C LYS A 118 11.59 -0.43 1.77
N PRO A 119 10.41 0.19 1.89
CA PRO A 119 9.39 -0.28 2.80
C PRO A 119 9.01 -1.74 2.50
N ARG A 120 8.98 -2.59 3.54
CA ARG A 120 8.65 -4.02 3.43
C ARG A 120 7.17 -4.32 3.63
N GLY A 121 6.40 -3.35 4.06
CA GLY A 121 5.00 -3.50 4.41
C GLY A 121 4.55 -2.31 5.26
N ARG A 122 3.39 -2.45 5.91
CA ARG A 122 2.84 -1.44 6.80
C ARG A 122 2.49 -2.01 8.16
N SER A 123 2.50 -1.17 9.18
CA SER A 123 2.04 -1.48 10.54
C SER A 123 0.50 -1.46 10.66
N ASP A 124 -0.19 -0.95 9.64
CA ASP A 124 -1.65 -0.92 9.54
C ASP A 124 -2.17 -1.92 8.50
N ASP A 125 -3.47 -1.87 8.21
CA ASP A 125 -4.18 -2.77 7.30
C ASP A 125 -4.37 -2.20 5.88
N MET A 126 -3.67 -1.12 5.52
CA MET A 126 -3.80 -0.51 4.19
C MET A 126 -3.18 -1.38 3.10
N LEU A 127 -3.83 -1.39 1.94
CA LEU A 127 -3.38 -2.05 0.73
C LEU A 127 -2.98 -1.03 -0.32
N ILE A 128 -1.96 -1.35 -1.10
CA ILE A 128 -1.58 -0.60 -2.29
C ILE A 128 -1.96 -1.45 -3.50
N ILE A 129 -2.89 -0.97 -4.32
CA ILE A 129 -3.39 -1.66 -5.51
C ILE A 129 -3.22 -0.70 -6.70
N ARG A 130 -2.34 -1.02 -7.64
CA ARG A 130 -2.11 -0.18 -8.83
C ARG A 130 -1.75 1.28 -8.49
N GLY A 131 -1.01 1.47 -7.39
CA GLY A 131 -0.52 2.77 -6.94
C GLY A 131 -1.54 3.57 -6.13
N VAL A 132 -2.71 2.97 -5.87
CA VAL A 132 -3.78 3.58 -5.08
C VAL A 132 -3.82 2.96 -3.68
N ASN A 133 -3.86 3.81 -2.67
CA ASN A 133 -4.01 3.44 -1.27
C ASN A 133 -5.48 3.08 -0.97
N VAL A 134 -5.71 1.86 -0.49
CA VAL A 134 -7.04 1.33 -0.19
C VAL A 134 -7.06 0.83 1.25
N PHE A 135 -7.97 1.37 2.07
CA PHE A 135 -8.22 0.88 3.41
C PHE A 135 -9.43 -0.07 3.41
N PRO A 136 -9.36 -1.23 4.10
CA PRO A 136 -10.51 -2.13 4.24
C PRO A 136 -11.77 -1.44 4.79
N SER A 137 -11.61 -0.46 5.68
CA SER A 137 -12.73 0.34 6.21
C SER A 137 -13.50 1.12 5.15
N GLN A 138 -12.86 1.54 4.05
CA GLN A 138 -13.55 2.19 2.93
C GLN A 138 -14.42 1.20 2.17
N VAL A 139 -13.95 -0.04 1.99
CA VAL A 139 -14.75 -1.13 1.40
C VAL A 139 -15.96 -1.43 2.28
N GLU A 140 -15.74 -1.57 3.59
CA GLU A 140 -16.82 -1.79 4.56
C GLU A 140 -17.88 -0.70 4.52
N HIS A 141 -17.46 0.57 4.48
CA HIS A 141 -18.37 1.70 4.41
C HIS A 141 -19.26 1.65 3.16
N VAL A 142 -18.68 1.41 1.98
CA VAL A 142 -19.42 1.26 0.71
C VAL A 142 -20.42 0.10 0.78
N LEU A 143 -20.01 -1.04 1.33
CA LEU A 143 -20.87 -2.21 1.46
C LEU A 143 -22.08 -1.92 2.38
N LEU A 144 -21.83 -1.25 3.51
CA LEU A 144 -22.88 -0.86 4.45
C LEU A 144 -23.87 0.16 3.85
N GLU A 145 -23.39 1.16 3.11
CA GLU A 145 -24.26 2.14 2.43
C GLU A 145 -25.20 1.48 1.41
N LEU A 146 -24.74 0.42 0.76
CA LEU A 146 -25.54 -0.37 -0.18
C LEU A 146 -26.44 -1.42 0.50
N GLY A 147 -26.45 -1.48 1.83
CA GLY A 147 -27.26 -2.41 2.62
C GLY A 147 -26.74 -3.85 2.62
N MET A 148 -25.46 -4.08 2.30
CA MET A 148 -24.83 -5.40 2.35
C MET A 148 -24.45 -5.77 3.79
N THR A 149 -24.11 -7.05 4.00
CA THR A 149 -23.52 -7.47 5.27
C THR A 149 -22.13 -6.84 5.46
N PRO A 150 -21.71 -6.58 6.71
CA PRO A 150 -20.32 -6.24 7.01
C PRO A 150 -19.39 -7.46 6.94
N ASN A 151 -19.89 -8.63 6.56
CA ASN A 151 -19.08 -9.83 6.44
C ASN A 151 -18.53 -9.95 5.02
N TYR A 152 -17.29 -9.48 4.85
CA TYR A 152 -16.59 -9.49 3.57
C TYR A 152 -15.14 -9.94 3.73
N PHE A 153 -14.53 -10.28 2.61
CA PHE A 153 -13.09 -10.48 2.45
C PHE A 153 -12.59 -9.73 1.21
N ILE A 154 -11.41 -9.13 1.33
CA ILE A 154 -10.65 -8.58 0.21
C ILE A 154 -9.60 -9.62 -0.15
N VAL A 155 -9.65 -10.11 -1.38
CA VAL A 155 -8.62 -10.97 -1.95
C VAL A 155 -7.79 -10.13 -2.91
N VAL A 156 -6.50 -10.02 -2.62
CA VAL A 156 -5.53 -9.35 -3.49
C VAL A 156 -4.68 -10.40 -4.16
N ASP A 157 -4.53 -10.30 -5.48
CA ASP A 157 -3.74 -11.24 -6.28
C ASP A 157 -2.99 -10.46 -7.39
N ARG A 158 -1.95 -11.06 -7.95
CA ARG A 158 -1.18 -10.50 -9.07
C ARG A 158 -1.17 -11.47 -10.24
N LYS A 159 -1.79 -11.07 -11.36
CA LYS A 159 -1.85 -11.84 -12.60
C LYS A 159 -1.20 -11.04 -13.73
N ASN A 160 -0.25 -11.63 -14.44
CA ASN A 160 0.48 -10.99 -15.55
C ASN A 160 1.06 -9.61 -15.17
N ASN A 161 1.70 -9.50 -14.00
CA ASN A 161 2.28 -8.26 -13.46
C ASN A 161 1.28 -7.13 -13.15
N LEU A 162 -0.03 -7.43 -13.16
CA LEU A 162 -1.07 -6.48 -12.76
C LEU A 162 -1.71 -6.94 -11.46
N ASP A 163 -1.74 -6.03 -10.49
CA ASP A 163 -2.49 -6.24 -9.25
C ASP A 163 -3.99 -6.27 -9.56
N SER A 164 -4.69 -7.20 -8.93
CA SER A 164 -6.13 -7.40 -8.99
C SER A 164 -6.69 -7.47 -7.58
N MET A 165 -7.86 -6.86 -7.39
CA MET A 165 -8.58 -6.83 -6.13
C MET A 165 -9.96 -7.43 -6.35
N GLU A 166 -10.32 -8.44 -5.56
CA GLU A 166 -11.65 -9.02 -5.49
C GLU A 166 -12.25 -8.79 -4.10
N VAL A 167 -13.47 -8.25 -4.05
CA VAL A 167 -14.24 -8.13 -2.80
C VAL A 167 -15.29 -9.23 -2.79
N GLN A 168 -15.14 -10.15 -1.84
CA GLN A 168 -16.07 -11.24 -1.57
C GLN A 168 -17.03 -10.79 -0.46
N VAL A 169 -18.33 -10.77 -0.72
CA VAL A 169 -19.33 -10.30 0.25
C VAL A 169 -20.53 -11.24 0.29
N GLU A 170 -21.03 -11.50 1.50
CA GLU A 170 -22.26 -12.27 1.69
C GLU A 170 -23.48 -11.41 1.36
N ILE A 171 -24.38 -11.96 0.56
CA ILE A 171 -25.70 -11.35 0.32
C ILE A 171 -26.63 -11.61 1.49
N ASN A 172 -27.51 -10.64 1.78
CA ASN A 172 -28.60 -10.85 2.72
C ASN A 172 -29.61 -11.84 2.13
N SER A 173 -30.23 -12.66 2.96
CA SER A 173 -31.31 -13.57 2.54
C SER A 173 -32.49 -12.83 1.88
N SER A 174 -32.74 -11.58 2.25
CA SER A 174 -33.75 -10.71 1.63
C SER A 174 -33.36 -10.15 0.26
N MET A 175 -32.07 -10.15 -0.08
CA MET A 175 -31.55 -9.72 -1.38
C MET A 175 -31.12 -10.90 -2.27
N PHE A 176 -31.31 -12.13 -1.79
CA PHE A 176 -31.13 -13.33 -2.57
C PHE A 176 -32.23 -13.34 -3.65
N SER A 177 -31.92 -12.82 -4.84
CA SER A 177 -32.80 -12.95 -5.99
C SER A 177 -32.65 -14.36 -6.55
N ASP A 178 -33.76 -15.06 -6.78
CA ASP A 178 -33.78 -16.34 -7.49
C ASP A 178 -33.39 -16.20 -8.98
N THR A 179 -33.16 -14.98 -9.46
CA THR A 179 -32.78 -14.71 -10.84
C THR A 179 -31.32 -14.29 -10.96
N VAL A 180 -30.61 -14.91 -11.89
CA VAL A 180 -29.22 -14.59 -12.23
C VAL A 180 -29.06 -13.10 -12.59
N ALA A 181 -30.06 -12.50 -13.25
CA ALA A 181 -30.07 -11.10 -13.61
C ALA A 181 -30.07 -10.14 -12.40
N GLY A 182 -30.80 -10.49 -11.34
CA GLY A 182 -30.84 -9.72 -10.10
C GLY A 182 -29.48 -9.68 -9.39
N LEU A 183 -28.83 -10.84 -9.26
CA LEU A 183 -27.50 -10.94 -8.66
C LEU A 183 -26.44 -10.16 -9.46
N GLU A 184 -26.47 -10.25 -10.78
CA GLU A 184 -25.55 -9.51 -11.65
C GLU A 184 -25.73 -7.99 -11.54
N SER A 185 -26.99 -7.52 -11.40
CA SER A 185 -27.27 -6.10 -11.20
C SER A 185 -26.73 -5.59 -9.86
N THR A 186 -26.86 -6.37 -8.78
CA THR A 186 -26.32 -6.06 -7.45
C THR A 186 -24.81 -6.00 -7.47
N LYS A 187 -24.17 -7.00 -8.10
CA LYS A 187 -22.73 -7.05 -8.30
C LYS A 187 -22.20 -5.78 -8.97
N LYS A 188 -22.76 -5.41 -10.14
CA LYS A 188 -22.35 -4.21 -10.89
C LYS A 188 -22.54 -2.93 -10.09
N ARG A 189 -23.62 -2.84 -9.29
CA ARG A 189 -23.86 -1.69 -8.40
C ARG A 189 -22.75 -1.55 -7.36
N ILE A 190 -22.33 -2.66 -6.74
CA ILE A 190 -21.24 -2.65 -5.75
C ILE A 190 -19.91 -2.32 -6.43
N GLU A 191 -19.60 -2.93 -7.59
CA GLU A 191 -18.37 -2.64 -8.35
C GLU A 191 -18.27 -1.15 -8.72
N ALA A 192 -19.36 -0.54 -9.18
CA ALA A 192 -19.40 0.88 -9.51
C ALA A 192 -19.19 1.78 -8.29
N ALA A 193 -19.81 1.46 -7.15
CA ALA A 193 -19.64 2.22 -5.92
C ALA A 193 -18.21 2.11 -5.36
N LEU A 194 -17.64 0.90 -5.36
CA LEU A 194 -16.25 0.67 -4.95
C LEU A 194 -15.29 1.43 -5.86
N GLN A 195 -15.48 1.37 -7.18
CA GLN A 195 -14.65 2.11 -8.13
C GLN A 195 -14.72 3.63 -7.90
N SER A 196 -15.89 4.17 -7.58
CA SER A 196 -16.09 5.59 -7.30
C SER A 196 -15.41 6.04 -6.00
N THR A 197 -15.45 5.22 -4.95
CA THR A 197 -14.90 5.58 -3.64
C THR A 197 -13.40 5.30 -3.55
N LEU A 198 -12.94 4.18 -4.11
CA LEU A 198 -11.56 3.71 -3.98
C LEU A 198 -10.67 4.21 -5.13
N ASN A 199 -11.24 4.72 -6.22
CA ASN A 199 -10.51 5.07 -7.45
C ASN A 199 -9.72 3.89 -8.07
N VAL A 200 -10.05 2.65 -7.72
CA VAL A 200 -9.48 1.43 -8.30
C VAL A 200 -10.57 0.40 -8.55
N HIS A 201 -10.41 -0.36 -9.63
CA HIS A 201 -11.37 -1.39 -9.98
C HIS A 201 -11.22 -2.60 -9.06
N ALA A 202 -12.30 -2.95 -8.37
CA ALA A 202 -12.41 -4.18 -7.59
C ALA A 202 -13.53 -5.06 -8.16
N SER A 203 -13.23 -6.30 -8.52
CA SER A 203 -14.28 -7.25 -8.92
C SER A 203 -15.05 -7.72 -7.70
N VAL A 204 -16.36 -7.93 -7.83
CA VAL A 204 -17.19 -8.38 -6.71
C VAL A 204 -17.64 -9.83 -6.89
N LYS A 205 -17.47 -10.63 -5.84
CA LYS A 205 -17.99 -11.98 -5.75
C LYS A 205 -19.05 -12.05 -4.65
N LEU A 206 -20.29 -12.27 -5.07
CA LEU A 206 -21.40 -12.50 -4.15
C LEU A 206 -21.34 -13.94 -3.65
N LEU A 207 -21.39 -14.11 -2.33
CA LEU A 207 -21.35 -15.41 -1.67
C LEU A 207 -22.62 -15.68 -0.88
N GLU A 208 -22.93 -16.96 -0.65
CA GLU A 208 -24.08 -17.38 0.15
C GLU A 208 -23.96 -16.91 1.60
N PRO A 209 -25.09 -16.60 2.27
CA PRO A 209 -25.08 -16.23 3.69
C PRO A 209 -24.38 -17.29 4.56
N GLY A 210 -23.41 -16.88 5.38
CA GLY A 210 -22.69 -17.76 6.30
C GLY A 210 -21.56 -18.60 5.67
N SER A 211 -21.19 -18.33 4.41
CA SER A 211 -20.09 -19.01 3.73
C SER A 211 -18.70 -18.45 4.08
N LEU A 212 -18.62 -17.21 4.57
CA LEU A 212 -17.38 -16.59 5.01
C LEU A 212 -17.11 -16.88 6.50
N PRO A 213 -15.85 -17.15 6.89
CA PRO A 213 -15.50 -17.41 8.27
C PRO A 213 -15.77 -16.19 9.14
N ARG A 214 -16.43 -16.40 10.29
CA ARG A 214 -16.67 -15.37 11.30
C ARG A 214 -15.46 -15.27 12.21
N SER A 215 -15.03 -14.05 12.51
CA SER A 215 -13.94 -13.78 13.46
C SER A 215 -14.51 -13.08 14.69
N GLU A 216 -14.14 -13.53 15.89
CA GLU A 216 -14.57 -12.94 17.18
C GLU A 216 -13.71 -11.73 17.62
N GLY A 217 -12.92 -11.13 16.72
CA GLY A 217 -12.04 -9.99 17.01
C GLY A 217 -11.86 -9.03 15.83
N LYS A 218 -10.72 -8.32 15.76
CA LYS A 218 -10.33 -7.51 14.58
C LYS A 218 -10.16 -8.46 13.40
N ALA A 219 -11.25 -8.70 12.67
CA ALA A 219 -11.31 -9.70 11.62
C ALA A 219 -10.22 -9.41 10.60
N LYS A 220 -9.36 -10.40 10.30
CA LYS A 220 -8.41 -10.30 9.20
C LYS A 220 -9.20 -10.34 7.89
N ARG A 221 -9.66 -9.18 7.43
CA ARG A 221 -10.51 -9.01 6.23
C ARG A 221 -9.73 -9.12 4.92
N VAL A 222 -8.39 -9.17 4.97
CA VAL A 222 -7.55 -9.18 3.78
C VAL A 222 -6.80 -10.52 3.66
N ASN A 223 -6.92 -11.12 2.47
CA ASN A 223 -6.10 -12.22 2.02
C ASN A 223 -5.22 -11.74 0.84
N ASP A 224 -3.97 -11.39 1.14
CA ASP A 224 -3.00 -11.00 0.12
C ASP A 224 -2.26 -12.24 -0.40
N LEU A 225 -2.60 -12.65 -1.62
CA LEU A 225 -2.03 -13.81 -2.31
C LEU A 225 -0.87 -13.43 -3.23
N ARG A 226 -0.48 -12.15 -3.28
CA ARG A 226 0.62 -11.68 -4.11
C ARG A 226 1.92 -12.36 -3.65
N LYS A 227 2.54 -13.11 -4.55
CA LYS A 227 3.89 -13.65 -4.35
C LYS A 227 4.91 -12.60 -4.77
N LEU A 228 5.21 -11.68 -3.88
CA LEU A 228 6.33 -10.74 -4.05
C LEU A 228 7.61 -11.50 -3.67
N GLN A 229 8.32 -12.05 -4.66
CA GLN A 229 9.65 -12.63 -4.48
C GLN A 229 10.72 -11.54 -4.46
#